data_AF-A0A5E4HT11-F1
#
_entry.id   AF-A0A5E4HT11-F1
#
_cell.length_a   1.000
_cell.length_b   1.000
_cell.length_c   1.000
_cell.angle_alpha   90.00
_cell.angle_beta   90.00
_cell.angle_gamma   90.00
#
_symmetry.space_group_name_H-M   'P 1'
#
loop_
_entity.id
_entity.type
_entity.pdbx_description
1 polymer ?
#
loop_
_entity_poly.entity_id
_entity_poly.type
_entity_poly.pdbx_seq_one_letter_code
_entity_poly.pdbx_strand_id
1 'polypeptide(L)'
;MDDRIKYIAALFLGGASMVSAYYYPAETFLAFTAGWLFIIPAAFIAYMVYGYAAYMIDRKHRIQVTVKPSEAMKAIVRREMDLKREKEKILYEEGKNSGQ
;
A
#
# COMPACT_ATOMS: atom_id res chain seq x y z
N MET A 1 3.71 19.09 21.68
CA MET A 1 4.00 20.38 21.03
C MET A 1 2.78 21.27 21.25
N ASP A 2 2.92 22.35 22.01
CA ASP A 2 1.81 23.24 22.37
C ASP A 2 1.09 23.74 21.12
N ASP A 3 -0.24 23.68 21.12
CA ASP A 3 -1.04 24.05 19.94
C ASP A 3 -0.81 25.51 19.55
N ARG A 4 -0.53 26.38 20.52
CA ARG A 4 -0.17 27.79 20.28
C ARG A 4 1.07 27.94 19.40
N ILE A 5 2.08 27.10 19.59
CA ILE A 5 3.33 27.14 18.82
C ILE A 5 3.06 26.80 17.35
N LYS A 6 2.17 25.82 17.09
CA LYS A 6 1.76 25.45 15.72
C LYS A 6 1.08 26.62 15.01
N TYR A 7 0.14 27.29 15.68
CA TYR A 7 -0.59 28.40 15.09
C TYR A 7 0.28 29.62 14.83
N ILE A 8 1.21 29.94 15.74
CA ILE A 8 2.17 31.04 15.55
C ILE A 8 3.07 30.74 14.35
N ALA A 9 3.61 29.53 14.26
CA ALA A 9 4.42 29.11 13.12
C ALA A 9 3.65 29.18 11.81
N ALA A 10 2.38 28.74 11.80
CA ALA A 10 1.51 28.80 10.62
C ALA A 10 1.23 30.23 10.19
N LEU A 11 0.94 31.13 11.14
CA LEU A 11 0.75 32.57 10.88
C LEU A 11 2.01 33.19 10.27
N PHE A 12 3.18 32.87 10.81
CA PHE A 12 4.44 33.40 10.32
C PHE A 12 4.76 32.90 8.90
N LEU A 13 4.64 31.59 8.65
CA LEU A 13 4.86 30.99 7.33
C LEU A 13 3.86 31.52 6.29
N GLY A 14 2.58 31.60 6.65
CA GLY A 14 1.54 32.17 5.79
C GLY A 14 1.78 33.63 5.48
N GLY A 15 2.09 34.45 6.49
CA GLY A 15 2.39 35.88 6.30
C GLY A 15 3.61 36.11 5.43
N ALA A 16 4.71 35.39 5.69
CA ALA A 16 5.94 35.51 4.91
C ALA A 16 5.74 35.09 3.44
N SER A 17 5.00 34.01 3.20
CA SER A 17 4.68 33.56 1.84
C SER A 17 3.77 34.53 1.10
N MET A 18 2.78 35.15 1.77
CA MET A 18 1.93 36.18 1.16
C MET A 18 2.73 37.44 0.77
N VAL A 19 3.61 37.92 1.66
CA VAL A 19 4.48 39.07 1.37
C VAL A 19 5.42 38.74 0.20
N SER A 20 6.04 37.57 0.22
CA SER A 20 6.93 37.11 -0.86
C SER A 20 6.18 37.00 -2.20
N ALA A 21 4.97 36.45 -2.20
CA ALA A 21 4.15 36.34 -3.41
C ALA A 21 3.72 37.70 -3.97
N TYR A 22 3.55 38.72 -3.11
CA TYR A 22 3.19 40.06 -3.53
C TYR A 22 4.36 40.78 -4.23
N TYR A 23 5.57 40.70 -3.68
CA TYR A 23 6.74 41.39 -4.22
C TYR A 23 7.52 40.59 -5.28
N TYR A 24 7.53 39.25 -5.16
CA TYR A 24 8.31 38.32 -5.98
C TYR A 24 7.45 37.12 -6.43
N PRO A 25 6.44 37.34 -7.29
CA PRO A 25 5.45 36.32 -7.63
C PRO A 25 6.04 35.12 -8.38
N ALA A 26 6.98 35.35 -9.31
CA ALA A 26 7.57 34.29 -10.12
C ALA A 26 8.48 33.37 -9.29
N GLU A 27 9.34 33.97 -8.47
CA GLU A 27 10.27 33.27 -7.58
C GLU A 27 9.51 32.51 -6.50
N THR A 28 8.45 33.11 -5.96
CA THR A 28 7.61 32.46 -4.95
C THR A 28 6.86 31.28 -5.54
N PHE A 29 6.36 31.37 -6.77
CA PHE A 29 5.75 30.24 -7.48
C PHE A 29 6.76 29.11 -7.73
N LEU A 30 7.97 29.43 -8.18
CA LEU A 30 9.03 28.44 -8.41
C LEU A 30 9.47 27.77 -7.11
N ALA A 31 9.65 28.55 -6.03
CA ALA A 31 10.01 28.00 -4.72
C ALA A 31 8.90 27.09 -4.17
N PHE A 32 7.62 27.49 -4.33
CA PHE A 32 6.48 26.69 -3.91
C PHE A 32 6.42 25.36 -4.68
N THR A 33 6.51 25.40 -6.01
CA THR A 33 6.46 24.20 -6.85
C THR A 33 7.66 23.28 -6.61
N ALA A 34 8.87 23.84 -6.53
CA ALA A 34 10.08 23.08 -6.23
C ALA A 34 10.04 22.46 -4.82
N GLY A 35 9.52 23.18 -3.82
CA GLY A 35 9.37 22.66 -2.46
C GLY A 35 8.40 21.47 -2.40
N TRP A 36 7.27 21.57 -3.11
CA TRP A 36 6.28 20.49 -3.13
C TRP A 36 6.78 19.20 -3.79
N LEU A 37 7.72 19.27 -4.73
CA LEU A 37 8.35 18.07 -5.31
C LEU A 37 9.02 17.16 -4.26
N PHE A 38 9.45 17.73 -3.13
CA PHE A 38 10.04 16.95 -2.03
C PHE A 38 9.06 16.68 -0.90
N ILE A 39 8.17 17.63 -0.61
CA ILE A 39 7.20 17.49 0.50
C ILE A 39 6.18 16.39 0.22
N ILE A 40 5.63 16.28 -1.00
CA ILE A 40 4.62 15.25 -1.31
C ILE A 40 5.22 13.84 -1.17
N PRO A 41 6.37 13.50 -1.79
CA PRO A 41 6.95 12.18 -1.63
C PRO A 41 7.37 11.88 -0.20
N ALA A 42 7.92 12.87 0.53
CA ALA A 42 8.28 12.69 1.93
C ALA A 42 7.06 12.37 2.81
N ALA A 43 5.96 13.10 2.61
CA ALA A 43 4.70 12.85 3.31
C ALA A 43 4.14 11.45 2.98
N PHE A 44 4.22 11.03 1.72
CA PHE A 44 3.82 9.68 1.30
C PHE A 44 4.63 8.59 1.98
N ILE A 45 5.96 8.74 2.03
CA ILE A 45 6.85 7.79 2.72
C ILE A 45 6.51 7.73 4.21
N ALA A 46 6.37 8.89 4.87
CA ALA A 46 6.02 8.94 6.29
C ALA A 46 4.68 8.25 6.57
N TYR A 47 3.68 8.45 5.72
CA TYR A 47 2.38 7.78 5.81
C TYR A 47 2.52 6.26 5.66
N MET A 48 3.27 5.78 4.66
CA MET A 48 3.51 4.34 4.47
C MET A 48 4.25 3.70 5.65
N VAL A 49 5.27 4.37 6.17
CA VAL A 49 6.04 3.89 7.34
C VAL A 49 5.13 3.81 8.56
N TYR A 50 4.30 4.83 8.80
CA TYR A 50 3.32 4.80 9.89
C TYR A 50 2.34 3.65 9.73
N GLY A 51 1.79 3.45 8.53
CA GLY A 51 0.88 2.34 8.23
C GLY A 51 1.53 0.97 8.45
N TYR A 52 2.78 0.81 8.03
CA TYR A 52 3.55 -0.42 8.25
C TYR A 52 3.81 -0.67 9.75
N ALA A 53 4.20 0.36 10.50
CA ALA A 53 4.42 0.25 11.93
C ALA A 53 3.13 -0.16 12.67
N ALA A 54 2.01 0.47 12.35
CA ALA A 54 0.69 0.12 12.89
C ALA A 54 0.31 -1.32 12.55
N TYR A 55 0.48 -1.73 11.29
CA TYR A 55 0.23 -3.10 10.84
C TYR A 55 1.08 -4.13 11.61
N MET A 56 2.35 -3.85 11.86
CA MET A 56 3.25 -4.75 12.59
C MET A 56 2.85 -4.90 14.06
N ILE A 57 2.39 -3.83 14.70
CA ILE A 57 1.85 -3.86 16.07
C ILE A 57 0.61 -4.75 16.11
N ASP A 58 -0.34 -4.55 15.20
CA ASP A 58 -1.58 -5.34 15.12
C ASP A 58 -1.32 -6.81 14.79
N ARG A 59 -0.32 -7.10 13.94
CA ARG A 59 0.06 -8.48 13.59
C ARG A 59 0.50 -9.29 14.80
N LYS A 60 1.13 -8.66 15.79
CA LYS A 60 1.56 -9.32 17.04
C LYS A 60 0.38 -9.75 17.93
N HIS A 61 -0.77 -9.08 17.77
CA HIS A 61 -2.00 -9.33 18.55
C HIS A 61 -2.99 -10.21 17.78
N ARG A 62 -2.70 -10.54 16.51
CA ARG A 62 -3.53 -11.44 15.72
C ARG A 62 -3.34 -12.88 16.19
N ILE A 63 -4.38 -13.43 16.83
CA ILE A 63 -4.50 -14.87 17.06
C ILE A 63 -4.58 -15.53 15.68
N GLN A 64 -3.49 -16.14 15.23
CA GLN A 64 -3.52 -17.04 14.08
C GLN A 64 -4.26 -18.29 14.52
N VAL A 65 -5.55 -18.38 14.17
CA VAL A 65 -6.30 -19.63 14.32
C VAL A 65 -5.76 -20.58 13.27
N THR A 66 -4.74 -21.36 13.65
CA THR A 66 -4.25 -22.47 12.83
C THR A 66 -5.33 -23.54 12.88
N VAL A 67 -6.31 -23.46 11.98
CA VAL A 67 -7.28 -24.54 11.83
C VAL A 67 -6.49 -25.74 11.31
N LYS A 68 -6.23 -26.72 12.18
CA LYS A 68 -5.64 -27.98 11.75
C LYS A 68 -6.56 -28.54 10.65
N PRO A 69 -6.03 -28.84 9.45
CA PRO A 69 -6.85 -29.36 8.37
C PRO A 69 -7.49 -30.66 8.87
N SER A 70 -8.83 -30.66 8.93
CA SER A 70 -9.59 -31.83 9.30
C SER A 70 -9.33 -32.95 8.29
N GLU A 71 -9.55 -34.20 8.69
CA GLU A 71 -9.39 -35.34 7.77
C GLU A 71 -10.27 -35.19 6.52
N ALA A 72 -11.46 -34.59 6.66
CA ALA A 72 -12.34 -34.26 5.55
C ALA A 72 -11.68 -33.25 4.58
N MET A 73 -11.00 -32.22 5.09
CA MET A 73 -10.32 -31.23 4.26
C MET A 73 -9.12 -31.85 3.51
N LYS A 74 -8.36 -32.73 4.16
CA LYS A 74 -7.26 -33.46 3.51
C LYS A 74 -7.78 -34.42 2.42
N ALA A 75 -8.92 -35.05 2.67
CA ALA A 75 -9.57 -35.93 1.69
C ALA A 75 -10.07 -35.15 0.46
N ILE A 76 -10.64 -33.96 0.66
CA ILE A 76 -11.06 -33.07 -0.43
C ILE A 76 -9.87 -32.61 -1.26
N VAL A 77 -8.79 -32.16 -0.63
CA VAL A 77 -7.58 -31.70 -1.34
C VAL A 77 -6.94 -32.82 -2.17
N ARG A 78 -6.91 -34.06 -1.65
CA ARG A 78 -6.42 -35.22 -2.42
C ARG A 78 -7.30 -35.50 -3.65
N ARG A 79 -8.62 -35.50 -3.46
CA ARG A 79 -9.57 -35.68 -4.57
C ARG A 79 -9.43 -34.59 -5.63
N GLU A 80 -9.25 -33.33 -5.23
CA GLU A 80 -9.04 -32.23 -6.18
C GLU A 80 -7.73 -32.35 -6.96
N MET A 81 -6.66 -32.85 -6.33
CA MET A 81 -5.40 -33.11 -7.04
C MET A 81 -5.52 -34.25 -8.05
N ASP A 82 -6.24 -35.32 -7.70
CA ASP A 82 -6.47 -36.44 -8.62
C ASP A 82 -7.36 -36.01 -9.80
N LEU A 83 -8.41 -35.23 -9.54
CA LEU A 83 -9.26 -34.62 -10.58
C LEU A 83 -8.48 -33.67 -11.50
N LYS A 84 -7.50 -32.91 -10.97
CA LYS A 84 -6.62 -32.07 -11.79
C LYS A 84 -5.75 -32.91 -12.73
N ARG A 85 -5.18 -34.00 -12.24
CA ARG A 85 -4.36 -34.91 -13.05
C ARG A 85 -5.17 -35.59 -14.15
N GLU A 86 -6.41 -35.97 -13.87
CA GLU A 86 -7.32 -36.54 -14.87
C GLU A 86 -7.69 -35.49 -15.93
N LYS A 87 -8.02 -34.26 -15.53
CA LYS A 87 -8.28 -33.16 -16.48
C LYS A 87 -7.08 -32.85 -17.38
N GLU A 88 -5.87 -32.82 -16.84
CA GLU A 88 -4.65 -32.58 -17.64
C GLU A 88 -4.41 -33.69 -18.67
N LYS A 89 -4.67 -34.94 -18.32
CA LYS A 89 -4.58 -36.07 -19.26
C LYS A 89 -5.62 -35.96 -20.37
N ILE A 90 -6.87 -35.68 -20.03
CA ILE A 90 -7.96 -35.51 -21.00
C ILE A 90 -7.67 -34.35 -21.95
N LEU A 91 -7.19 -33.21 -21.43
CA LEU A 91 -6.82 -32.06 -22.25
C LEU A 91 -5.68 -32.38 -23.23
N TYR A 92 -4.71 -33.19 -22.81
CA TYR A 92 -3.61 -33.63 -23.66
C TYR A 92 -4.07 -34.61 -24.74
N GLU A 93 -5.02 -35.48 -24.43
CA GLU A 93 -5.63 -36.42 -25.37
C GLU A 93 -6.54 -35.71 -26.40
N GLU A 94 -7.36 -34.75 -25.97
CA GLU A 94 -8.17 -33.89 -26.87
C GLU A 94 -7.31 -32.99 -27.75
N GLY A 95 -6.22 -32.42 -27.20
CA GLY A 95 -5.25 -31.64 -27.96
C GLY A 95 -4.50 -32.47 -29.02
N LYS A 96 -4.35 -33.79 -28.79
CA LYS A 96 -3.75 -34.72 -29.75
C LYS A 96 -4.72 -35.19 -30.83
N ASN A 97 -6.02 -35.31 -30.51
CA ASN A 97 -7.07 -35.70 -31.47
C ASN A 97 -7.59 -34.56 -32.34
N SER A 98 -7.42 -33.30 -31.93
CA SER A 98 -7.83 -32.10 -32.70
C SER A 98 -6.76 -31.58 -33.67
N GLY A 99 -5.62 -32.26 -33.75
CA GLY A 99 -4.49 -31.94 -34.64
C GLY A 99 -4.30 -32.91 -35.82
N GLN A 100 -5.30 -33.73 -36.16
CA GLN A 100 -5.36 -34.52 -37.40
C GLN A 100 -6.43 -33.97 -38.34
#